data_AF-A0AAV7WZL0-F1
#
_entry.id   AF-A0AAV7WZL0-F1
#
_cell.length_a   1.000
_cell.length_b   1.000
_cell.length_c   1.000
_cell.angle_alpha   90.00
_cell.angle_beta   90.00
_cell.angle_gamma   90.00
#
_symmetry.space_group_name_H-M   'P 1'
#
loop_
_entity.id
_entity.type
_entity.pdbx_description
1 polymer ?
#
loop_
_entity_poly.entity_id
_entity_poly.type
_entity_poly.pdbx_seq_one_letter_code
_entity_poly.pdbx_strand_id
1 'polypeptide(L)'
;MWKLSTPSAGRYCNVYPATAQNVAEAQGLAGQMNARGGTGLLDGMQLSLICASDAPAGLEPILLVLTDGQPHEPIQTILDDTKTRNRRDRPDGDDNVLASIFTIGLGAQANLDFLRQLALQNEGKFQQVYATQDASLQLQDFYSSIATPLLTDVSVVFDYATADQLSLTETEFHTYFWGSELVVAGRLLPGAGDRLTGEITANGAGGVVVRYPIQVGAVLL
;
A
#
# COMPACT_ATOMS: atom_id res chain seq x y z
N MET A 1 -4.00 -11.30 23.07
CA MET A 1 -4.15 -12.38 22.06
C MET A 1 -5.60 -12.44 21.63
N TRP A 2 -5.92 -11.89 20.46
CA TRP A 2 -7.22 -11.99 19.83
C TRP A 2 -7.57 -13.48 19.71
N LYS A 3 -8.62 -13.92 20.40
CA LYS A 3 -9.31 -15.12 19.96
C LYS A 3 -10.11 -14.70 18.72
N LEU A 4 -9.44 -14.75 17.57
CA LEU A 4 -10.04 -15.27 16.37
C LEU A 4 -10.45 -16.74 16.69
N SER A 5 -11.45 -16.97 17.53
CA SER A 5 -12.07 -18.29 17.62
C SER A 5 -13.25 -18.20 16.67
N THR A 6 -13.06 -18.26 15.36
CA THR A 6 -12.32 -19.26 14.56
C THR A 6 -11.18 -18.65 13.72
N PRO A 7 -9.92 -19.14 13.82
CA PRO A 7 -9.61 -20.38 13.13
C PRO A 7 -9.35 -21.51 14.11
N SER A 8 -10.05 -22.62 13.89
CA SER A 8 -9.49 -23.93 14.19
C SER A 8 -8.06 -23.96 13.66
N ALA A 9 -7.12 -24.44 14.46
CA ALA A 9 -5.80 -24.82 14.02
C ALA A 9 -5.85 -25.44 12.60
N GLY A 10 -5.32 -24.73 11.61
CA GLY A 10 -5.38 -25.10 10.20
C GLY A 10 -5.74 -23.93 9.29
N ARG A 11 -4.73 -23.25 8.75
CA ARG A 11 -4.59 -22.90 7.32
C ARG A 11 -5.87 -22.62 6.48
N TYR A 12 -6.78 -21.75 6.91
CA TYR A 12 -7.88 -21.28 6.04
C TYR A 12 -8.17 -19.79 6.28
N CYS A 13 -7.32 -18.92 5.75
CA CYS A 13 -7.78 -17.60 5.34
C CYS A 13 -8.59 -17.77 4.06
N ASN A 14 -9.74 -17.11 3.93
CA ASN A 14 -10.49 -17.09 2.69
C ASN A 14 -10.80 -15.63 2.33
N VAL A 15 -10.52 -15.25 1.09
CA VAL A 15 -11.00 -13.99 0.52
C VAL A 15 -12.40 -14.23 -0.03
N TYR A 16 -13.37 -13.47 0.48
CA TYR A 16 -14.78 -13.60 0.10
C TYR A 16 -15.20 -12.49 -0.87
N PRO A 17 -16.04 -12.79 -1.89
CA PRO A 17 -16.61 -11.75 -2.73
C PRO A 17 -17.51 -10.84 -1.89
N ALA A 18 -17.54 -9.54 -2.21
CA ALA A 18 -18.35 -8.53 -1.52
C ALA A 18 -19.84 -8.60 -1.89
N THR A 19 -20.47 -9.76 -1.69
CA THR A 19 -21.93 -9.91 -1.84
C THR A 19 -22.66 -9.23 -0.67
N ALA A 20 -23.93 -8.86 -0.86
CA ALA A 20 -24.74 -8.26 0.20
C ALA A 20 -24.79 -9.13 1.47
N GLN A 21 -24.80 -10.46 1.31
CA GLN A 21 -24.74 -11.40 2.43
C GLN A 21 -23.40 -11.36 3.16
N ASN A 22 -22.28 -11.49 2.45
CA ASN A 22 -20.94 -11.48 3.05
C ASN A 22 -20.64 -10.15 3.76
N VAL A 23 -21.12 -9.03 3.20
CA VAL A 23 -21.00 -7.71 3.83
C VAL A 23 -21.82 -7.64 5.12
N ALA A 24 -23.06 -8.13 5.13
CA ALA A 24 -23.88 -8.14 6.34
C ALA A 24 -23.29 -9.05 7.44
N GLU A 25 -22.75 -10.21 7.06
CA GLU A 25 -22.05 -11.11 7.99
C GLU A 25 -20.79 -10.44 8.57
N ALA A 26 -19.97 -9.79 7.73
CA ALA A 26 -18.78 -9.06 8.17
C ALA A 26 -19.13 -7.90 9.11
N GLN A 27 -20.19 -7.14 8.84
CA GLN A 27 -20.70 -6.10 9.74
C GLN A 27 -21.14 -6.69 11.09
N GLY A 28 -21.81 -7.84 11.08
CA GLY A 28 -22.20 -8.57 12.29
C GLY A 28 -21.00 -9.00 13.12
N LEU A 29 -19.94 -9.52 12.48
CA LEU A 29 -18.69 -9.89 13.15
C LEU A 29 -17.98 -8.66 13.74
N ALA A 30 -17.87 -7.57 12.97
CA ALA A 30 -17.28 -6.32 13.42
C ALA A 30 -18.00 -5.76 14.66
N GLY A 31 -19.34 -5.79 14.67
CA GLY A 31 -20.16 -5.35 15.81
C GLY A 31 -20.01 -6.19 17.08
N GLN A 32 -19.46 -7.40 16.98
CA GLN A 32 -19.22 -8.31 18.11
C GLN A 32 -17.76 -8.27 18.60
N MET A 33 -16.89 -7.51 17.93
CA MET A 33 -15.49 -7.39 18.33
C MET A 33 -15.39 -6.69 19.69
N ASN A 34 -14.50 -7.21 20.53
CA ASN A 34 -14.24 -6.67 21.86
C ASN A 34 -12.74 -6.43 22.02
N ALA A 35 -12.38 -5.29 22.60
CA ALA A 35 -10.99 -4.98 22.90
C ALA A 35 -10.41 -6.03 23.88
N ARG A 36 -9.26 -6.60 23.52
CA ARG A 36 -8.52 -7.55 24.35
C ARG A 36 -7.05 -7.22 24.22
N GLY A 37 -6.37 -7.07 25.35
CA GLY A 37 -5.09 -6.35 25.46
C GLY A 37 -3.95 -6.76 24.52
N GLY A 38 -2.94 -5.90 24.47
CA GLY A 38 -1.78 -5.97 23.57
C GLY A 38 -2.09 -5.41 22.17
N THR A 39 -1.05 -5.07 21.43
CA THR A 39 -1.15 -4.50 20.08
C THR A 39 -0.17 -5.21 19.16
N GLY A 40 -0.56 -6.37 18.61
CA GLY A 40 0.28 -7.17 17.70
C GLY A 40 0.15 -6.73 16.26
N LEU A 41 0.89 -5.68 15.89
CA LEU A 41 0.82 -5.15 14.54
C LEU A 41 1.54 -6.04 13.54
N LEU A 42 2.73 -6.55 13.87
CA LEU A 42 3.52 -7.33 12.92
C LEU A 42 2.83 -8.64 12.57
N ASP A 43 2.41 -9.39 13.59
CA ASP A 43 1.69 -10.66 13.40
C ASP A 43 0.39 -10.46 12.62
N GLY A 44 -0.33 -9.36 12.91
CA GLY A 44 -1.57 -9.02 12.21
C GLY A 44 -1.33 -8.74 10.73
N MET A 45 -0.32 -7.93 10.41
CA MET A 45 0.01 -7.60 9.01
C MET A 45 0.49 -8.82 8.23
N GLN A 46 1.37 -9.64 8.82
CA GLN A 46 1.85 -10.86 8.16
C GLN A 46 0.70 -11.83 7.90
N LEU A 47 -0.20 -12.02 8.87
CA LEU A 47 -1.39 -12.86 8.67
C LEU A 47 -2.29 -12.30 7.57
N SER A 48 -2.52 -10.99 7.52
CA SER A 48 -3.33 -10.36 6.47
C SER A 48 -2.74 -10.57 5.07
N LEU A 49 -1.43 -10.47 4.90
CA LEU A 49 -0.77 -10.69 3.61
C LEU A 49 -0.80 -12.17 3.19
N ILE A 50 -0.65 -13.10 4.15
CA ILE A 50 -0.88 -14.53 3.90
C ILE A 50 -2.33 -14.76 3.47
N CYS A 51 -3.30 -14.12 4.11
CA CYS A 51 -4.70 -14.26 3.70
C CYS A 51 -4.96 -13.66 2.31
N ALA A 52 -4.27 -12.57 1.95
CA ALA A 52 -4.40 -11.92 0.66
C ALA A 52 -3.82 -12.76 -0.49
N SER A 53 -2.91 -13.71 -0.22
CA SER A 53 -2.34 -14.58 -1.27
C SER A 53 -3.36 -15.52 -1.89
N ASP A 54 -4.44 -15.77 -1.17
CA ASP A 54 -5.55 -16.61 -1.63
C ASP A 54 -6.60 -15.80 -2.42
N ALA A 55 -6.34 -14.52 -2.71
CA ALA A 55 -7.24 -13.68 -3.50
C ALA A 55 -7.29 -14.14 -4.98
N PRO A 56 -8.46 -14.02 -5.63
CA PRO A 56 -8.56 -14.21 -7.08
C PRO A 56 -7.59 -13.30 -7.85
N ALA A 57 -7.04 -13.83 -8.95
CA ALA A 57 -6.18 -13.05 -9.84
C ALA A 57 -6.90 -11.80 -10.38
N GLY A 58 -6.15 -10.72 -10.56
CA GLY A 58 -6.66 -9.45 -11.06
C GLY A 58 -7.28 -8.54 -9.99
N LEU A 59 -7.23 -8.95 -8.72
CA LEU A 59 -7.48 -8.07 -7.58
C LEU A 59 -6.16 -7.50 -7.08
N GLU A 60 -6.17 -6.22 -6.72
CA GLU A 60 -5.04 -5.52 -6.13
C GLU A 60 -5.16 -5.54 -4.60
N PRO A 61 -4.25 -6.20 -3.86
CA PRO A 61 -4.30 -6.27 -2.41
C PRO A 61 -4.02 -4.92 -1.74
N ILE A 62 -4.85 -4.57 -0.77
CA ILE A 62 -4.67 -3.38 0.07
C ILE A 62 -4.71 -3.81 1.53
N LEU A 63 -3.72 -3.38 2.31
CA LEU A 63 -3.70 -3.58 3.76
C LEU A 63 -3.98 -2.26 4.46
N LEU A 64 -5.06 -2.21 5.24
CA LEU A 64 -5.42 -1.05 6.06
C LEU A 64 -5.17 -1.36 7.54
N VAL A 65 -4.21 -0.68 8.14
CA VAL A 65 -3.83 -0.81 9.56
C VAL A 65 -4.44 0.34 10.35
N LEU A 66 -5.27 0.05 11.34
CA LEU A 66 -5.84 1.02 12.27
C LEU A 66 -5.34 0.69 13.69
N THR A 67 -4.77 1.67 14.38
CA THR A 67 -4.35 1.52 15.79
C THR A 67 -4.59 2.80 16.58
N ASP A 68 -5.02 2.67 17.82
CA ASP A 68 -5.11 3.75 18.80
C ASP A 68 -3.89 3.82 19.73
N GLY A 69 -2.96 2.87 19.62
CA GLY A 69 -1.82 2.74 20.52
C GLY A 69 -0.54 2.29 19.84
N GLN A 70 0.49 2.08 20.66
CA GLN A 70 1.79 1.60 20.21
C GLN A 70 1.79 0.08 20.03
N PRO A 71 2.57 -0.46 19.07
CA PRO A 71 2.80 -1.89 18.97
C PRO A 71 3.46 -2.44 20.24
N HIS A 72 3.23 -3.71 20.53
CA HIS A 72 3.97 -4.40 21.59
C HIS A 72 5.35 -4.88 21.12
N GLU A 73 5.50 -5.05 19.81
CA GLU A 73 6.77 -5.32 19.15
C GLU A 73 7.63 -4.05 19.05
N PRO A 74 8.97 -4.15 19.06
CA PRO A 74 9.83 -3.02 18.75
C PRO A 74 9.54 -2.47 17.35
N ILE A 75 9.36 -1.15 17.23
CA ILE A 75 9.05 -0.47 15.97
C ILE A 75 10.00 -0.87 14.84
N GLN A 76 11.31 -0.95 15.12
CA GLN A 76 12.31 -1.30 14.11
C GLN A 76 12.11 -2.71 13.56
N THR A 77 11.67 -3.66 14.38
CA THR A 77 11.33 -5.03 13.94
C THR A 77 10.18 -5.03 12.94
N ILE A 78 9.24 -4.10 13.08
CA ILE A 78 8.12 -3.97 12.14
C ILE A 78 8.57 -3.33 10.82
N LEU A 79 9.35 -2.24 10.91
CA LEU A 79 9.81 -1.50 9.72
C LEU A 79 10.83 -2.27 8.88
N ASP A 80 11.62 -3.14 9.51
CA ASP A 80 12.62 -3.97 8.82
C ASP A 80 12.07 -5.34 8.37
N ASP A 81 10.81 -5.65 8.67
CA ASP A 81 10.23 -6.93 8.29
C ASP A 81 10.07 -7.04 6.78
N THR A 82 10.87 -7.92 6.18
CA THR A 82 10.89 -8.19 4.74
C THR A 82 9.58 -8.76 4.23
N LYS A 83 8.78 -9.45 5.06
CA LYS A 83 7.52 -10.07 4.63
C LYS A 83 6.39 -9.08 4.43
N THR A 84 6.42 -7.97 5.16
CA THR A 84 5.42 -6.90 5.02
C THR A 84 5.83 -5.82 4.02
N ARG A 85 7.07 -5.86 3.52
CA ARG A 85 7.58 -4.86 2.57
C ARG A 85 6.90 -4.96 1.20
N ASN A 86 6.32 -3.86 0.72
CA ASN A 86 5.75 -3.74 -0.63
C ASN A 86 6.84 -3.44 -1.67
N ARG A 87 7.73 -4.41 -1.93
CA ARG A 87 8.78 -4.27 -2.95
C ARG A 87 9.17 -5.62 -3.54
N ARG A 88 9.48 -5.67 -4.84
CA ARG A 88 9.88 -6.92 -5.53
C ARG A 88 11.28 -7.40 -5.19
N ASP A 89 12.21 -6.51 -4.84
CA ASP A 89 13.61 -6.89 -4.59
C ASP A 89 13.88 -7.42 -3.17
N ARG A 90 12.93 -8.17 -2.61
CA ARG A 90 13.02 -8.69 -1.24
C ARG A 90 14.04 -9.84 -1.13
N PRO A 91 14.87 -9.86 -0.07
CA PRO A 91 15.84 -10.95 0.17
C PRO A 91 15.21 -12.35 0.28
N ASP A 92 13.97 -12.42 0.74
CA ASP A 92 13.24 -13.67 0.97
C ASP A 92 12.56 -14.23 -0.29
N GLY A 93 12.71 -13.56 -1.44
CA GLY A 93 12.08 -13.91 -2.71
C GLY A 93 10.72 -13.25 -2.96
N ASP A 94 10.18 -13.46 -4.16
CA ASP A 94 8.94 -12.87 -4.67
C ASP A 94 7.66 -13.63 -4.27
N ASP A 95 7.77 -14.64 -3.40
CA ASP A 95 6.64 -15.50 -3.01
C ASP A 95 5.60 -14.80 -2.11
N ASN A 96 5.95 -13.63 -1.56
CA ASN A 96 5.05 -12.85 -0.71
C ASN A 96 4.16 -11.94 -1.56
N VAL A 97 2.89 -11.81 -1.16
CA VAL A 97 1.97 -10.83 -1.75
C VAL A 97 2.53 -9.43 -1.59
N LEU A 98 2.46 -8.66 -2.67
CA LEU A 98 2.66 -7.21 -2.66
C LEU A 98 1.31 -6.56 -2.37
N ALA A 99 1.34 -5.57 -1.48
CA ALA A 99 0.15 -4.84 -1.07
C ALA A 99 0.57 -3.47 -0.57
N SER A 100 -0.16 -2.44 -0.97
CA SER A 100 0.03 -1.12 -0.37
C SER A 100 -0.47 -1.13 1.08
N ILE A 101 0.35 -0.61 2.01
CA ILE A 101 0.00 -0.56 3.45
C ILE A 101 -0.40 0.86 3.84
N PHE A 102 -1.69 1.06 4.08
CA PHE A 102 -2.25 2.30 4.59
C PHE A 102 -2.37 2.23 6.10
N THR A 103 -2.06 3.34 6.78
CA THR A 103 -2.07 3.38 8.24
C THR A 103 -2.98 4.49 8.75
N ILE A 104 -3.71 4.20 9.83
CA ILE A 104 -4.56 5.15 10.53
C ILE A 104 -4.19 5.14 12.00
N GLY A 105 -3.80 6.32 12.50
CA GLY A 105 -3.57 6.56 13.93
C GLY A 105 -4.80 7.18 14.56
N LEU A 106 -5.45 6.47 15.49
CA LEU A 106 -6.63 6.95 16.21
C LEU A 106 -6.23 7.61 17.53
N GLY A 107 -6.59 8.89 17.70
CA GLY A 107 -6.32 9.61 18.95
C GLY A 107 -4.84 9.90 19.19
N ALA A 108 -4.48 10.17 20.45
CA ALA A 108 -3.17 10.72 20.82
C ALA A 108 -2.15 9.68 21.29
N GLN A 109 -2.54 8.42 21.47
CA GLN A 109 -1.66 7.37 22.01
C GLN A 109 -0.96 6.56 20.90
N ALA A 110 -1.41 6.69 19.65
CA ALA A 110 -0.76 6.11 18.49
C ALA A 110 0.58 6.81 18.19
N ASN A 111 1.59 6.04 17.80
CA ASN A 111 2.86 6.60 17.33
C ASN A 111 2.72 7.03 15.86
N LEU A 112 2.43 8.31 15.63
CA LEU A 112 2.11 8.84 14.29
C LEU A 112 3.31 8.82 13.34
N ASP A 113 4.52 9.04 13.85
CA ASP A 113 5.73 9.04 13.01
C ASP A 113 6.06 7.63 12.53
N PHE A 114 5.94 6.63 13.40
CA PHE A 114 6.02 5.22 13.02
C PHE A 114 4.98 4.85 11.96
N LEU A 115 3.70 5.19 12.17
CA LEU A 115 2.64 4.85 11.23
C LEU A 115 2.84 5.52 9.87
N ARG A 116 3.29 6.79 9.87
CA ARG A 116 3.65 7.52 8.65
C ARG A 116 4.81 6.85 7.92
N GLN A 117 5.86 6.48 8.64
CA GLN A 117 7.02 5.79 8.06
C GLN A 117 6.63 4.43 7.48
N LEU A 118 5.84 3.64 8.20
CA LEU A 118 5.35 2.34 7.76
C LEU A 118 4.53 2.46 6.47
N ALA A 119 3.63 3.45 6.37
CA ALA A 119 2.87 3.68 5.15
C ALA A 119 3.75 4.10 3.98
N LEU A 120 4.66 5.07 4.19
CA LEU A 120 5.56 5.57 3.15
C LEU A 120 6.49 4.50 2.59
N GLN A 121 7.00 3.60 3.44
CA GLN A 121 7.86 2.49 3.02
C GLN A 121 7.12 1.44 2.16
N ASN A 122 5.79 1.48 2.15
CA ASN A 122 4.94 0.47 1.53
C ASN A 122 3.92 1.06 0.56
N GLU A 123 4.28 2.17 -0.10
CA GLU A 123 3.45 2.86 -1.12
C GLU A 123 2.04 3.27 -0.64
N GLY A 124 1.86 3.40 0.67
CA GLY A 124 0.61 3.79 1.28
C GLY A 124 0.58 5.23 1.78
N LYS A 125 -0.57 5.58 2.36
CA LYS A 125 -0.83 6.87 2.99
C LYS A 125 -1.15 6.68 4.47
N PHE A 126 -0.72 7.64 5.27
CA PHE A 126 -1.08 7.75 6.67
C PHE A 126 -2.15 8.82 6.90
N GLN A 127 -3.11 8.53 7.79
CA GLN A 127 -4.09 9.50 8.28
C GLN A 127 -4.15 9.47 9.81
N GLN A 128 -4.07 10.64 10.44
CA GLN A 128 -4.46 10.78 11.83
C GLN A 128 -5.97 11.01 11.90
N VAL A 129 -6.66 10.22 12.71
CA VAL A 129 -8.09 10.37 13.00
C VAL A 129 -8.26 10.78 14.44
N TYR A 130 -8.99 11.86 14.66
CA TYR A 130 -9.33 12.32 16.00
C TYR A 130 -10.58 11.58 16.49
N ALA A 131 -10.53 11.03 17.70
CA ALA A 131 -11.64 10.31 18.31
C ALA A 131 -12.75 11.28 18.78
N THR A 132 -13.39 11.96 17.84
CA THR A 132 -14.52 12.86 18.07
C THR A 132 -15.78 12.35 17.36
N GLN A 133 -16.88 13.12 17.40
CA GLN A 133 -18.15 12.72 16.79
C GLN A 133 -18.07 12.49 15.26
N ASP A 134 -17.05 13.05 14.60
CA ASP A 134 -16.83 12.96 13.16
C ASP A 134 -15.79 11.89 12.75
N ALA A 135 -15.27 11.09 13.68
CA ALA A 135 -14.25 10.07 13.38
C ALA A 135 -14.70 9.11 12.26
N SER A 136 -15.98 8.78 12.22
CA SER A 136 -16.55 7.94 11.17
C SER A 136 -16.51 8.58 9.79
N LEU A 137 -16.66 9.91 9.68
CA LEU A 137 -16.55 10.64 8.41
C LEU A 137 -15.09 10.69 7.97
N GLN A 138 -14.16 10.98 8.89
CA GLN A 138 -12.72 10.97 8.59
C GLN A 138 -12.24 9.60 8.07
N LEU A 139 -12.74 8.50 8.65
CA LEU A 139 -12.45 7.14 8.18
C LEU A 139 -13.05 6.85 6.79
N GLN A 140 -14.27 7.30 6.53
CA GLN A 140 -14.93 7.15 5.23
C GLN A 140 -14.18 7.91 4.13
N ASP A 141 -13.87 9.19 4.38
CA ASP A 141 -13.14 10.04 3.42
C ASP A 141 -11.76 9.45 3.10
N PHE A 142 -11.06 8.94 4.13
CA PHE A 142 -9.78 8.28 3.94
C PHE A 142 -9.94 7.02 3.08
N TYR A 143 -10.90 6.14 3.39
CA TYR A 143 -11.15 4.93 2.61
C TYR A 143 -11.49 5.27 1.14
N SER A 144 -12.37 6.24 0.90
CA SER A 144 -12.71 6.70 -0.45
C SER A 144 -11.49 7.20 -1.24
N SER A 145 -10.47 7.76 -0.57
CA SER A 145 -9.24 8.21 -1.23
C SER A 145 -8.28 7.07 -1.63
N ILE A 146 -8.44 5.87 -1.08
CA ILE A 146 -7.54 4.72 -1.30
C ILE A 146 -8.24 3.52 -1.96
N ALA A 147 -9.58 3.56 -2.07
CA ALA A 147 -10.40 2.44 -2.54
C ALA A 147 -10.30 2.17 -4.05
N THR A 148 -9.50 2.93 -4.80
CA THR A 148 -9.45 2.82 -6.27
C THR A 148 -8.00 2.76 -6.76
N PRO A 149 -7.37 1.57 -6.73
CA PRO A 149 -6.16 1.31 -7.49
C PRO A 149 -6.48 1.40 -8.99
N LEU A 150 -5.69 2.15 -9.74
CA LEU A 150 -5.89 2.37 -11.18
C LEU A 150 -4.91 1.57 -12.03
N LEU A 151 -3.65 1.54 -11.60
CA LEU A 151 -2.56 0.88 -12.29
C LEU A 151 -1.75 0.05 -11.31
N THR A 152 -1.28 -1.10 -11.76
CA THR A 152 -0.28 -1.91 -11.07
C THR A 152 0.97 -2.04 -11.95
N ASP A 153 2.09 -2.45 -11.37
CA ASP A 153 3.35 -2.68 -12.06
C ASP A 153 3.81 -1.48 -12.90
N VAL A 154 3.84 -0.30 -12.27
CA VAL A 154 4.22 0.95 -12.93
C VAL A 154 5.74 1.01 -13.03
N SER A 155 6.26 1.04 -14.26
CA SER A 155 7.67 1.22 -14.58
C SER A 155 7.86 2.53 -15.32
N VAL A 156 8.77 3.37 -14.83
CA VAL A 156 9.14 4.65 -15.43
C VAL A 156 10.54 4.55 -16.00
N VAL A 157 10.65 4.60 -17.32
CA VAL A 157 11.94 4.52 -18.02
C VAL A 157 12.25 5.85 -18.68
N PHE A 158 13.41 6.43 -18.36
CA PHE A 158 13.91 7.63 -19.03
C PHE A 158 15.00 7.27 -20.05
N ASP A 159 15.06 8.01 -21.15
CA ASP A 159 16.07 7.77 -22.17
C ASP A 159 17.49 8.01 -21.65
N TYR A 160 18.37 7.05 -21.90
CA TYR A 160 19.80 7.10 -21.58
C TYR A 160 20.54 8.29 -22.21
N ALA A 161 19.96 8.91 -23.25
CA ALA A 161 20.52 10.09 -23.90
C ALA A 161 20.27 11.39 -23.11
N THR A 162 19.25 11.43 -22.25
CA THR A 162 18.83 12.65 -21.53
C THR A 162 19.03 12.55 -20.02
N ALA A 163 18.87 11.37 -19.43
CA ALA A 163 18.90 11.18 -17.97
C ALA A 163 20.10 10.33 -17.51
N ASP A 164 20.74 10.76 -16.42
CA ASP A 164 21.73 9.98 -15.68
C ASP A 164 21.02 8.90 -14.87
N GLN A 165 21.03 7.67 -15.40
CA GLN A 165 20.30 6.53 -14.86
C GLN A 165 20.74 6.15 -13.44
N LEU A 166 21.98 6.44 -13.06
CA LEU A 166 22.49 6.14 -11.72
C LEU A 166 22.03 7.16 -10.67
N SER A 167 21.44 8.27 -11.11
CA SER A 167 20.93 9.33 -10.25
C SER A 167 19.43 9.24 -9.98
N LEU A 168 18.73 8.35 -10.69
CA LEU A 168 17.29 8.18 -10.55
C LEU A 168 16.94 7.65 -9.16
N THR A 169 15.86 8.18 -8.58
CA THR A 169 15.18 7.57 -7.43
C THR A 169 14.43 6.31 -7.88
N GLU A 170 13.58 5.75 -7.02
CA GLU A 170 12.71 4.63 -7.38
C GLU A 170 11.95 4.91 -8.70
N THR A 171 12.01 3.96 -9.62
CA THR A 171 11.37 4.01 -10.94
C THR A 171 10.32 2.93 -11.12
N GLU A 172 10.28 1.95 -10.20
CA GLU A 172 9.34 0.84 -10.19
C GLU A 172 8.41 1.00 -9.00
N PHE A 173 7.11 1.07 -9.27
CA PHE A 173 6.08 1.19 -8.25
C PHE A 173 5.09 0.03 -8.41
N HIS A 174 4.70 -0.57 -7.30
CA HIS A 174 3.73 -1.66 -7.35
C HIS A 174 2.36 -1.15 -7.78
N THR A 175 1.86 -0.06 -7.18
CA THR A 175 0.48 0.40 -7.39
C THR A 175 0.35 1.91 -7.45
N TYR A 176 -0.54 2.39 -8.33
CA TYR A 176 -0.95 3.79 -8.41
C TYR A 176 -2.45 3.94 -8.15
N PHE A 177 -2.80 4.79 -7.17
CA PHE A 177 -4.17 5.03 -6.74
C PHE A 177 -4.73 6.32 -7.35
N TRP A 178 -6.05 6.35 -7.59
CA TRP A 178 -6.73 7.56 -8.02
C TRP A 178 -6.54 8.70 -7.01
N GLY A 179 -6.01 9.84 -7.49
CA GLY A 179 -5.75 11.02 -6.66
C GLY A 179 -4.45 10.97 -5.86
N SER A 180 -3.63 9.92 -6.02
CA SER A 180 -2.25 9.87 -5.55
C SER A 180 -1.27 10.47 -6.57
N GLU A 181 0.02 10.50 -6.23
CA GLU A 181 1.11 10.94 -7.11
C GLU A 181 2.30 9.99 -6.97
N LEU A 182 2.93 9.63 -8.09
CA LEU A 182 4.24 8.96 -8.12
C LEU A 182 5.29 9.99 -8.49
N VAL A 183 6.41 9.98 -7.76
CA VAL A 183 7.49 10.97 -7.96
C VAL A 183 8.78 10.24 -8.26
N VAL A 184 9.37 10.56 -9.41
CA VAL A 184 10.73 10.15 -9.78
C VAL A 184 11.59 11.39 -9.91
N ALA A 185 12.73 11.40 -9.23
CA ALA A 185 13.72 12.46 -9.30
C ALA A 185 15.05 11.91 -9.83
N GLY A 186 15.86 12.79 -10.44
CA GLY A 186 17.17 12.43 -10.97
C GLY A 186 17.90 13.62 -11.57
N ARG A 187 18.99 13.36 -12.28
CA ARG A 187 19.86 14.36 -12.90
C ARG A 187 19.84 14.21 -14.42
N LEU A 188 19.78 15.33 -15.12
CA LEU A 188 19.98 15.37 -16.57
C LEU A 188 21.46 15.23 -16.93
N LEU A 189 21.73 14.60 -18.07
CA LEU A 189 23.08 14.53 -18.63
C LEU A 189 23.55 15.90 -19.15
N PRO A 190 24.87 16.19 -19.11
CA PRO A 190 25.42 17.38 -19.74
C PRO A 190 25.05 17.42 -21.24
N GLY A 191 24.47 18.53 -21.68
CA GLY A 191 24.05 18.71 -23.09
C GLY A 191 22.61 18.27 -23.41
N ALA A 192 21.88 17.65 -22.47
CA ALA A 192 20.46 17.35 -22.63
C ALA A 192 19.58 18.62 -22.66
N GLY A 193 20.08 19.74 -22.13
CA GLY A 193 19.32 20.99 -22.03
C GLY A 193 18.16 20.84 -21.04
N ASP A 194 16.96 21.22 -21.47
CA ASP A 194 15.68 21.06 -20.76
C ASP A 194 14.86 19.86 -21.29
N ARG A 195 15.46 19.03 -22.15
CA ARG A 195 14.79 17.90 -22.80
C ARG A 195 14.87 16.65 -21.93
N LEU A 196 13.72 16.05 -21.68
CA LEU A 196 13.60 14.75 -21.02
C LEU A 196 12.58 13.91 -21.77
N THR A 197 12.99 12.72 -22.18
CA THR A 197 12.12 11.76 -22.85
C THR A 197 12.13 10.43 -22.09
N GLY A 198 11.04 9.69 -22.22
CA GLY A 198 10.86 8.41 -21.54
C GLY A 198 9.51 7.79 -21.83
N GLU A 199 9.21 6.71 -21.14
CA GLU A 199 7.94 6.00 -21.21
C GLU A 199 7.56 5.51 -19.81
N ILE A 200 6.27 5.63 -19.48
CA ILE A 200 5.64 4.95 -18.36
C ILE A 200 4.90 3.74 -18.91
N THR A 201 5.18 2.57 -18.37
CA THR A 201 4.41 1.35 -18.65
C THR A 201 3.73 0.86 -17.38
N ALA A 202 2.52 0.35 -17.48
CA ALA A 202 1.79 -0.19 -16.33
C ALA A 202 0.70 -1.17 -16.76
N ASN A 203 0.17 -1.93 -15.80
CA ASN A 203 -0.98 -2.80 -15.96
C ASN A 203 -2.24 -2.09 -15.47
N GLY A 204 -3.21 -1.89 -16.36
CA GLY A 204 -4.56 -1.43 -16.02
C GLY A 204 -5.50 -2.58 -15.66
N ALA A 205 -6.76 -2.24 -15.39
CA ALA A 205 -7.80 -3.21 -15.07
C ALA A 205 -7.87 -4.37 -16.10
N GLY A 206 -7.96 -5.61 -15.61
CA GLY A 206 -7.98 -6.80 -16.45
C GLY A 206 -6.63 -7.18 -17.08
N GLY A 207 -5.52 -6.59 -16.63
CA GLY A 207 -4.16 -6.88 -17.11
C GLY A 207 -3.81 -6.21 -18.44
N VAL A 208 -4.55 -5.16 -18.82
CA VAL A 208 -4.27 -4.40 -20.04
C VAL A 208 -3.02 -3.56 -19.83
N VAL A 209 -1.96 -3.83 -20.59
CA VAL A 209 -0.75 -3.01 -20.56
C VAL A 209 -1.04 -1.64 -21.19
N VAL A 210 -0.82 -0.58 -20.42
CA VAL A 210 -0.90 0.82 -20.87
C VAL A 210 0.49 1.43 -20.98
N ARG A 211 0.65 2.38 -21.89
CA ARG A 211 1.91 3.09 -22.15
C ARG A 211 1.66 4.58 -22.28
N TYR A 212 2.46 5.39 -21.60
CA TYR A 212 2.37 6.85 -21.66
C TYR A 212 3.76 7.43 -21.95
N PRO A 213 3.94 8.16 -23.06
CA PRO A 213 5.21 8.79 -23.36
C PRO A 213 5.47 9.96 -22.41
N ILE A 214 6.70 10.08 -21.93
CA ILE A 214 7.20 11.26 -21.22
C ILE A 214 7.92 12.14 -22.23
N GLN A 215 7.49 13.39 -22.35
CA GLN A 215 8.19 14.42 -23.14
C GLN A 215 8.13 15.75 -22.40
N VAL A 216 9.30 16.24 -21.98
CA VAL A 216 9.48 17.56 -21.37
C VAL A 216 10.51 18.32 -22.20
N GLY A 217 10.26 19.63 -22.41
CA GLY A 217 11.05 20.49 -23.30
C GLY A 217 10.25 20.91 -24.54
N ALA A 218 10.68 21.98 -25.22
CA ALA A 218 9.89 22.62 -26.29
C ALA A 218 9.51 21.65 -27.43
N VAL A 219 8.20 21.42 -27.59
CA VAL A 219 7.62 20.97 -28.86
C VAL A 219 7.72 22.16 -29.81
N LEU A 220 8.65 22.12 -30.76
CA LEU A 220 8.56 22.98 -31.93
C LEU A 220 7.34 22.49 -32.73
N LEU A 221 6.27 23.29 -32.68
CA LEU A 221 5.12 23.20 -33.60
C LEU A 221 5.58 23.42 -35.05
#